data_AF-A0A969VG05-F1
#
_entry.id   AF-A0A969VG05-F1
#
_cell.length_a   1.000
_cell.length_b   1.000
_cell.length_c   1.000
_cell.angle_alpha   90.00
_cell.angle_beta   90.00
_cell.angle_gamma   90.00
#
_symmetry.space_group_name_H-M   'P 1'
#
loop_
_entity.id
_entity.type
_entity.pdbx_description
1 polymer ?
#
loop_
_entity_poly.entity_id
_entity_poly.type
_entity_poly.pdbx_seq_one_letter_code
_entity_poly.pdbx_strand_id
1 'polypeptide(L)'
;MLQVVAQRDPAQARTLVKQFAKNTRVQGELSKAIGDLDLAGIAYENILANQPNDIDALTALGGIRFEQRQYETAQKIYSQILMQNPDDEIAKMAIADLYGILDQPLAALAQMEQLQNQQNREGVTDKELSRKMQQIKEDFLLRRGFQPFWEDANRRVRN
;
A
#
# COMPACT_ATOMS: atom_id res chain seq x y z
N MET A 1 21.08 -5.08 5.72
CA MET A 1 21.93 -4.84 6.92
C MET A 1 21.50 -3.60 7.71
N LEU A 2 21.27 -2.44 7.07
CA LEU A 2 20.85 -1.19 7.75
C LEU A 2 19.46 -1.27 8.41
N GLN A 3 18.49 -1.91 7.77
CA GLN A 3 17.11 -2.07 8.27
C GLN A 3 17.05 -2.86 9.60
N VAL A 4 17.95 -3.83 9.79
CA VAL A 4 18.02 -4.68 10.99
C VAL A 4 18.59 -3.91 12.19
N VAL A 5 19.49 -2.96 11.95
CA VAL A 5 20.05 -2.09 12.99
C VAL A 5 18.99 -1.09 13.46
N ALA A 6 18.20 -0.53 12.55
CA ALA A 6 17.17 0.44 12.90
C ALA A 6 16.03 -0.12 13.75
N GLN A 7 15.66 -1.38 13.54
CA GLN A 7 14.66 -2.06 14.36
C GLN A 7 15.20 -2.47 15.74
N ARG A 8 16.52 -2.65 15.89
CA ARG A 8 17.15 -3.11 17.15
C ARG A 8 17.60 -1.97 18.05
N ASP A 9 18.01 -0.84 17.49
CA ASP A 9 18.41 0.35 18.25
C ASP A 9 17.99 1.65 17.54
N PRO A 10 16.85 2.24 17.95
CA PRO A 10 16.36 3.51 17.41
C PRO A 10 17.31 4.70 17.63
N ALA A 11 18.14 4.68 18.68
CA ALA A 11 19.09 5.75 18.95
C ALA A 11 20.29 5.68 18.00
N GLN A 12 20.75 4.46 17.69
CA GLN A 12 21.78 4.24 16.67
C GLN A 12 21.28 4.64 15.29
N ALA A 13 20.02 4.31 14.95
CA ALA A 13 19.39 4.77 13.72
C ALA A 13 19.33 6.30 13.61
N ARG A 14 18.89 7.01 14.65
CA ARG A 14 18.89 8.49 14.65
C ARG A 14 20.29 9.09 14.41
N THR A 15 21.33 8.44 14.93
CA THR A 15 22.72 8.85 14.70
C THR A 15 23.13 8.63 13.24
N LEU A 16 22.75 7.49 12.66
CA LEU A 16 22.99 7.17 11.26
C LEU A 16 22.20 8.12 10.32
N VAL A 17 20.97 8.52 10.65
CA VAL A 17 20.20 9.53 9.87
C VAL A 17 21.01 10.82 9.75
N LYS A 18 21.56 11.32 10.86
CA LYS A 18 22.41 12.52 10.88
C LYS A 18 23.70 12.33 10.08
N GLN A 19 24.32 11.16 10.18
CA GLN A 19 25.58 10.86 9.47
C GLN A 19 25.38 10.75 7.95
N PHE A 20 24.26 10.18 7.52
CA PHE A 20 23.89 10.02 6.11
C PHE A 20 22.97 11.13 5.60
N ALA A 21 22.88 12.27 6.28
CA ALA A 21 22.06 13.41 5.87
C ALA A 21 22.41 13.94 4.45
N LYS A 22 23.59 13.62 3.92
CA LYS A 22 23.98 13.94 2.54
C LYS A 22 23.43 12.96 1.49
N ASN A 23 22.97 11.78 1.90
CA ASN A 23 22.34 10.79 1.03
C ASN A 23 20.84 10.73 1.36
N THR A 24 20.06 11.50 0.60
CA THR A 24 18.62 11.66 0.79
C THR A 24 17.84 10.34 0.73
N ARG A 25 18.29 9.37 -0.09
CA ARG A 25 17.68 8.03 -0.19
C ARG A 25 17.83 7.26 1.13
N VAL A 26 19.06 7.17 1.63
CA VAL A 26 19.36 6.47 2.89
C VAL A 26 18.68 7.17 4.08
N GLN A 27 18.61 8.50 4.05
CA GLN A 27 17.88 9.28 5.05
C GLN A 27 16.38 8.94 5.06
N GLY A 28 15.74 8.87 3.88
CA GLY A 28 14.33 8.53 3.75
C GLY A 28 14.01 7.13 4.27
N GLU A 29 14.79 6.14 3.85
CA GLU A 29 14.63 4.74 4.28
C GLU A 29 14.76 4.59 5.81
N LEU A 30 15.77 5.25 6.39
CA LEU A 30 16.05 5.14 7.81
C LEU A 30 15.03 5.91 8.66
N SER A 31 14.58 7.08 8.20
CA SER A 31 13.53 7.86 8.86
C SER A 31 12.21 7.08 8.88
N LYS A 32 11.85 6.44 7.75
CA LYS A 32 10.71 5.52 7.68
C LYS A 32 10.88 4.35 8.65
N ALA A 33 12.07 3.74 8.72
CA ALA A 33 12.32 2.60 9.61
C ALA A 33 12.18 2.93 11.10
N ILE A 34 12.40 4.19 11.51
CA ILE A 34 12.21 4.65 12.89
C ILE A 34 10.84 5.30 13.14
N GLY A 35 9.95 5.31 12.15
CA GLY A 35 8.60 5.87 12.25
C GLY A 35 8.54 7.40 12.13
N ASP A 36 9.63 8.07 11.77
CA ASP A 36 9.63 9.51 11.49
C ASP A 36 9.16 9.74 10.04
N LEU A 37 7.84 9.61 9.86
CA LEU A 37 7.18 9.70 8.56
C LEU A 37 7.30 11.09 7.93
N ASP A 38 7.36 12.14 8.74
CA ASP A 38 7.53 13.51 8.24
C ASP A 38 8.92 13.72 7.64
N LEU A 39 9.98 13.31 8.37
CA LEU A 39 11.34 13.41 7.85
C LEU A 39 11.56 12.48 6.66
N ALA A 40 10.96 11.28 6.68
CA ALA A 40 10.98 10.38 5.54
C ALA A 40 10.32 11.01 4.30
N GLY A 41 9.14 11.63 4.48
CA GLY A 41 8.41 12.32 3.41
C GLY A 41 9.25 13.42 2.77
N ILE A 42 9.85 14.30 3.57
CA ILE A 42 10.74 15.38 3.09
C ILE A 42 11.92 14.80 2.29
N ALA A 43 12.50 13.70 2.75
CA ALA A 43 13.60 13.05 2.03
C ALA A 43 13.16 12.56 0.64
N TYR A 44 12.02 11.86 0.54
CA TYR A 44 11.54 11.39 -0.76
C TYR A 44 11.06 12.53 -1.67
N GLU A 45 10.47 13.59 -1.13
CA GLU A 45 10.13 14.80 -1.90
C GLU A 45 11.38 15.47 -2.50
N ASN A 46 12.48 15.52 -1.76
CA ASN A 46 13.76 16.04 -2.27
C ASN A 46 14.35 15.18 -3.40
N ILE A 47 14.13 13.85 -3.37
CA ILE A 47 14.52 12.98 -4.49
C ILE A 47 13.67 13.30 -5.71
N LEU A 48 12.35 13.39 -5.53
CA LEU A 48 11.38 13.66 -6.60
C LEU A 48 11.54 15.06 -7.20
N ALA A 49 12.03 16.05 -6.45
CA ALA A 49 12.34 17.37 -6.99
C ALA A 49 13.40 17.31 -8.10
N ASN A 50 14.32 16.35 -8.05
CA ASN A 50 15.37 16.13 -9.05
C ASN A 50 15.00 15.02 -10.05
N GLN A 51 14.23 14.04 -9.61
CA GLN A 51 13.83 12.87 -10.39
C GLN A 51 12.31 12.64 -10.23
N PRO A 52 11.45 13.43 -10.90
CA PRO A 52 10.00 13.43 -10.67
C PRO A 52 9.29 12.09 -10.96
N ASN A 53 9.98 11.21 -11.68
CA ASN A 53 9.51 9.93 -12.17
C ASN A 53 10.26 8.75 -11.53
N ASP A 54 11.02 8.98 -10.45
CA ASP A 54 11.64 7.89 -9.67
C ASP A 54 10.53 7.05 -9.01
N ILE A 55 10.28 5.87 -9.56
CA ILE A 55 9.20 4.96 -9.12
C ILE A 55 9.41 4.50 -7.68
N ASP A 56 10.65 4.26 -7.25
CA ASP A 56 10.95 3.83 -5.88
C ASP A 56 10.62 4.95 -4.89
N ALA A 57 10.99 6.19 -5.22
CA ALA A 57 10.69 7.36 -4.41
C ALA A 57 9.19 7.68 -4.39
N LEU A 58 8.49 7.57 -5.53
CA LEU A 58 7.03 7.69 -5.58
C LEU A 58 6.35 6.62 -4.73
N THR A 59 6.79 5.36 -4.83
CA THR A 59 6.22 4.24 -4.05
C THR A 59 6.40 4.48 -2.55
N ALA A 60 7.60 4.89 -2.14
CA ALA A 60 7.90 5.18 -0.75
C ALA A 60 7.08 6.37 -0.22
N LEU A 61 7.00 7.47 -0.98
CA LEU A 61 6.21 8.63 -0.59
C LEU A 61 4.70 8.31 -0.54
N GLY A 62 4.19 7.57 -1.51
CA GLY A 62 2.80 7.10 -1.52
C GLY A 62 2.46 6.29 -0.27
N GLY A 63 3.35 5.38 0.14
CA GLY A 63 3.18 4.57 1.34
C GLY A 63 3.24 5.43 2.63
N ILE A 64 4.16 6.39 2.68
CA ILE A 64 4.24 7.34 3.81
C ILE A 64 2.95 8.15 3.92
N ARG A 65 2.42 8.69 2.81
CA ARG A 65 1.16 9.45 2.80
C ARG A 65 -0.03 8.58 3.21
N PHE A 66 -0.03 7.32 2.80
CA PHE A 66 -1.03 6.33 3.24
C PHE A 66 -0.97 6.11 4.76
N GLU A 67 0.22 5.87 5.33
CA GLU A 67 0.41 5.68 6.78
C GLU A 67 0.02 6.92 7.59
N GLN A 68 0.25 8.11 7.04
CA GLN A 68 -0.19 9.39 7.60
C GLN A 68 -1.69 9.67 7.42
N ARG A 69 -2.45 8.73 6.85
CA ARG A 69 -3.89 8.85 6.53
C ARG A 69 -4.22 9.97 5.54
N GLN A 70 -3.24 10.40 4.75
CA GLN A 70 -3.42 11.35 3.65
C GLN A 70 -3.78 10.59 2.37
N TYR A 71 -4.95 9.94 2.39
CA TYR A 71 -5.35 8.95 1.41
C TYR A 71 -5.48 9.52 -0.01
N GLU A 72 -5.99 10.74 -0.16
CA GLU A 72 -6.14 11.40 -1.46
C GLU A 72 -4.77 11.73 -2.07
N THR A 73 -3.81 12.13 -1.25
CA THR A 73 -2.43 12.39 -1.70
C THR A 73 -1.75 11.09 -2.10
N ALA A 74 -1.89 10.04 -1.29
CA ALA A 74 -1.38 8.70 -1.62
C ALA A 74 -1.97 8.20 -2.95
N GLN A 75 -3.27 8.35 -3.16
CA GLN A 75 -3.96 7.95 -4.39
C GLN A 75 -3.39 8.66 -5.63
N LYS A 76 -3.14 9.96 -5.54
CA LYS A 76 -2.53 10.73 -6.64
C LYS A 76 -1.13 10.22 -6.97
N ILE A 77 -0.31 9.94 -5.95
CA ILE A 77 1.05 9.42 -6.14
C ILE A 77 1.03 8.05 -6.80
N TYR A 78 0.22 7.11 -6.30
CA TYR A 78 0.11 5.78 -6.92
C TYR A 78 -0.48 5.84 -8.33
N SER A 79 -1.40 6.77 -8.60
CA SER A 79 -1.91 7.01 -9.94
C SER A 79 -0.81 7.52 -10.88
N GLN A 80 0.12 8.35 -10.41
CA GLN A 80 1.28 8.78 -11.19
C GLN A 80 2.22 7.61 -11.53
N ILE A 81 2.36 6.63 -10.64
CA ILE A 81 3.10 5.39 -10.94
C ILE A 81 2.41 4.63 -12.06
N LEU A 82 1.09 4.43 -11.97
CA LEU A 82 0.31 3.72 -13.00
C LEU A 82 0.28 4.43 -14.35
N MET A 83 0.42 5.76 -14.39
CA MET A 83 0.57 6.50 -15.66
C MET A 83 1.89 6.17 -16.37
N GLN A 84 2.93 5.80 -15.64
CA GLN A 84 4.25 5.47 -16.18
C GLN A 84 4.40 3.97 -16.44
N ASN A 85 3.92 3.17 -15.48
CA ASN A 85 3.88 1.72 -15.57
C ASN A 85 2.44 1.25 -15.25
N PRO A 86 1.59 1.11 -16.28
CA PRO A 86 0.22 0.63 -16.11
C PRO A 86 0.11 -0.75 -15.49
N ASP A 87 1.20 -1.53 -15.46
CA ASP A 87 1.26 -2.90 -14.93
C ASP A 87 1.97 -3.00 -13.58
N ASP A 88 2.24 -1.87 -12.92
CA ASP A 88 2.82 -1.87 -11.58
C ASP A 88 1.85 -2.48 -10.55
N GLU A 89 2.13 -3.72 -10.14
CA GLU A 89 1.28 -4.45 -9.19
C GLU A 89 1.17 -3.76 -7.83
N ILE A 90 2.27 -3.16 -7.35
CA ILE A 90 2.31 -2.46 -6.05
C ILE A 90 1.35 -1.27 -6.07
N ALA A 91 1.39 -0.45 -7.11
CA ALA A 91 0.50 0.68 -7.26
C ALA A 91 -0.96 0.24 -7.50
N LYS A 92 -1.22 -0.82 -8.29
CA LYS A 92 -2.57 -1.39 -8.46
C LYS A 92 -3.16 -1.84 -7.11
N MET A 93 -2.39 -2.55 -6.31
CA MET A 93 -2.79 -2.99 -4.97
C MET A 93 -3.03 -1.81 -4.03
N ALA A 94 -2.12 -0.84 -4.00
CA ALA A 94 -2.27 0.33 -3.14
C ALA A 94 -3.53 1.16 -3.48
N ILE A 95 -3.86 1.32 -4.76
CA ILE A 95 -5.11 1.98 -5.20
C ILE A 95 -6.35 1.17 -4.77
N ALA A 96 -6.33 -0.16 -4.92
CA ALA A 96 -7.43 -1.00 -4.47
C ALA A 96 -7.68 -0.89 -2.95
N ASP A 97 -6.60 -0.81 -2.18
CA ASP A 97 -6.63 -0.62 -0.73
C ASP A 97 -7.19 0.76 -0.34
N LEU A 98 -6.76 1.79 -1.05
CA LEU A 98 -7.28 3.15 -0.89
C LEU A 98 -8.78 3.22 -1.18
N TYR A 99 -9.27 2.54 -2.23
CA TYR A 99 -10.71 2.45 -2.47
C TYR A 99 -11.47 1.79 -1.33
N GLY A 100 -10.89 0.76 -0.70
CA GLY A 100 -11.47 0.15 0.50
C GLY A 100 -11.59 1.12 1.67
N ILE A 101 -10.55 1.92 1.92
CA ILE A 101 -10.52 2.92 3.01
C ILE A 101 -11.47 4.08 2.74
N LEU A 102 -11.57 4.52 1.50
CA LEU A 102 -12.45 5.62 1.07
C LEU A 102 -13.94 5.21 0.95
N ASP A 103 -14.29 4.02 1.45
CA ASP A 103 -15.62 3.41 1.38
C ASP A 103 -16.18 3.33 -0.05
N GLN A 104 -15.30 2.97 -1.00
CA GLN A 104 -15.61 2.74 -2.40
C GLN A 104 -15.45 1.25 -2.77
N PRO A 105 -16.23 0.34 -2.16
CA PRO A 105 -16.01 -1.10 -2.28
C PRO A 105 -16.14 -1.62 -3.72
N LEU A 106 -17.01 -1.01 -4.55
CA LEU A 106 -17.14 -1.40 -5.96
C LEU A 106 -15.90 -1.07 -6.77
N ALA A 107 -15.28 0.09 -6.53
CA ALA A 107 -14.04 0.49 -7.19
C ALA A 107 -12.87 -0.40 -6.75
N ALA A 108 -12.80 -0.71 -5.45
CA ALA A 108 -11.82 -1.66 -4.91
C ALA A 108 -11.94 -3.05 -5.59
N LEU A 109 -13.16 -3.60 -5.64
CA LEU A 109 -13.41 -4.91 -6.24
C LEU A 109 -13.10 -4.95 -7.74
N ALA A 110 -13.47 -3.92 -8.49
CA ALA A 110 -13.17 -3.84 -9.91
C ALA A 110 -11.65 -3.82 -10.16
N GLN A 111 -10.90 -3.04 -9.38
CA GLN A 111 -9.45 -2.97 -9.50
C GLN A 111 -8.78 -4.31 -9.15
N MET A 112 -9.23 -4.96 -8.07
CA MET A 112 -8.72 -6.26 -7.64
C MET A 112 -9.04 -7.38 -8.64
N GLU A 113 -10.23 -7.34 -9.27
CA GLU A 113 -10.61 -8.29 -10.30
C GLU A 113 -9.72 -8.16 -11.55
N GLN A 114 -9.40 -6.94 -11.98
CA GLN A 114 -8.45 -6.73 -13.07
C GLN A 114 -7.08 -7.29 -12.73
N LEU A 115 -6.58 -7.05 -11.52
CA LEU A 115 -5.29 -7.57 -11.07
C LEU A 115 -5.29 -9.11 -11.00
N GLN A 116 -6.32 -9.72 -10.42
CA GLN A 116 -6.46 -11.18 -10.33
C GLN A 116 -6.51 -11.82 -11.72
N ASN A 117 -7.22 -11.20 -12.67
CA ASN A 117 -7.29 -11.68 -14.05
C ASN A 117 -5.94 -11.61 -14.77
N GLN A 118 -5.15 -10.56 -14.51
CA GLN A 118 -3.78 -10.47 -15.02
C GLN A 118 -2.90 -11.56 -14.43
N GLN A 119 -2.87 -11.70 -13.11
CA GLN A 119 -2.09 -12.72 -12.41
C GLN A 119 -2.45 -14.13 -12.87
N ASN A 120 -3.74 -14.43 -13.05
CA ASN A 120 -4.19 -15.72 -13.56
C ASN A 120 -3.67 -16.00 -14.98
N ARG A 121 -3.58 -15.00 -15.85
CA ARG A 121 -2.98 -15.14 -17.20
C ARG A 121 -1.49 -15.42 -17.13
N GLU A 122 -0.82 -14.88 -16.12
CA GLU A 122 0.60 -15.10 -15.82
C GLU A 122 0.83 -16.42 -15.03
N GLY A 123 -0.23 -17.18 -14.73
CA GLY A 123 -0.16 -18.42 -13.95
C GLY A 123 0.07 -18.21 -12.45
N VAL A 124 -0.05 -16.97 -11.97
CA VAL A 124 0.07 -16.58 -10.58
C VAL A 124 -1.29 -16.67 -9.90
N THR A 125 -1.33 -17.24 -8.70
CA THR A 125 -2.55 -17.29 -7.87
C THR A 125 -2.30 -16.61 -6.53
N ASP A 126 -2.83 -15.41 -6.38
CA ASP A 126 -2.78 -14.66 -5.12
C ASP A 126 -4.00 -14.99 -4.23
N LYS A 127 -3.77 -15.83 -3.22
CA LYS A 127 -4.79 -16.20 -2.22
C LYS A 127 -5.12 -15.05 -1.27
N GLU A 128 -4.22 -14.10 -1.07
CA GLU A 128 -4.47 -12.93 -0.23
C GLU A 128 -5.41 -11.96 -0.92
N LEU A 129 -5.14 -11.66 -2.20
CA LEU A 129 -6.03 -10.87 -3.04
C LEU A 129 -7.45 -11.46 -3.08
N SER A 130 -7.55 -12.77 -3.35
CA SER A 130 -8.83 -13.48 -3.37
C SER A 130 -9.59 -13.38 -2.05
N ARG A 131 -8.92 -13.55 -0.90
CA ARG A 131 -9.54 -13.40 0.43
C ARG A 131 -10.03 -11.99 0.67
N LYS A 132 -9.24 -10.98 0.31
CA LYS A 132 -9.59 -9.57 0.49
C LYS A 132 -10.80 -9.17 -0.33
N MET A 133 -10.85 -9.61 -1.60
CA MET A 133 -12.03 -9.42 -2.44
C MET A 133 -13.29 -10.03 -1.84
N GLN A 134 -13.18 -11.24 -1.28
CA GLN A 134 -14.31 -11.92 -0.66
C GLN A 134 -14.83 -11.15 0.57
N GLN A 135 -13.92 -10.68 1.44
CA GLN A 135 -14.27 -9.86 2.61
C GLN A 135 -15.00 -8.57 2.20
N ILE A 136 -14.47 -7.84 1.21
CA ILE A 136 -15.10 -6.60 0.74
C ILE A 136 -16.51 -6.88 0.19
N LYS A 137 -16.70 -7.99 -0.56
CA LYS A 137 -18.01 -8.41 -1.07
C LYS A 137 -18.98 -8.73 0.07
N GLU A 138 -18.55 -9.51 1.06
CA GLU A 138 -19.35 -9.86 2.23
C GLU A 138 -19.78 -8.61 3.01
N ASP A 139 -18.83 -7.76 3.38
CA ASP A 139 -19.10 -6.52 4.11
C ASP A 139 -20.03 -5.59 3.33
N PHE A 140 -19.89 -5.53 2.01
CA PHE A 140 -20.78 -4.73 1.16
C PHE A 140 -22.20 -5.30 1.12
N LEU A 141 -22.36 -6.62 0.96
CA LEU A 141 -23.66 -7.28 0.94
C LEU A 141 -24.39 -7.17 2.29
N LEU A 142 -23.66 -7.40 3.39
CA LEU A 142 -24.18 -7.28 4.75
C LEU A 142 -24.69 -5.86 5.03
N ARG A 143 -23.92 -4.82 4.64
CA ARG A 143 -24.35 -3.42 4.76
C ARG A 143 -25.59 -3.09 3.93
N ARG A 144 -25.87 -3.86 2.87
CA ARG A 144 -27.07 -3.74 2.02
C ARG A 144 -28.24 -4.59 2.50
N GLY A 145 -28.11 -5.28 3.65
CA GLY A 145 -29.15 -6.14 4.21
C GLY A 145 -29.27 -7.51 3.53
N PHE A 146 -28.28 -7.90 2.71
CA PHE A 146 -28.22 -9.23 2.13
C PHE A 146 -27.37 -10.13 3.04
N GLN A 147 -27.93 -11.26 3.46
CA GLN A 147 -27.16 -12.31 4.13
C GLN A 147 -26.57 -13.25 3.07
N PRO A 148 -25.23 -13.40 2.99
CA PRO A 148 -24.65 -14.30 2.02
C PRO A 148 -25.02 -15.75 2.29
N PHE A 149 -25.43 -16.48 1.25
CA PHE A 149 -25.95 -17.85 1.38
C PHE A 149 -24.93 -18.86 1.95
N TRP A 150 -23.63 -18.54 1.88
CA TRP A 150 -22.56 -19.38 2.45
C TRP A 150 -22.34 -19.18 3.96
N GLU A 151 -22.90 -18.15 4.58
CA GLU A 151 -22.87 -17.99 6.04
C GLU A 151 -23.82 -18.95 6.75
N ASP A 152 -24.95 -19.30 6.13
CA ASP A 152 -25.90 -20.28 6.68
C ASP A 152 -25.32 -21.69 6.73
N ALA A 153 -24.45 -22.04 5.78
CA ALA A 153 -23.79 -23.35 5.74
C ALA A 153 -22.87 -23.58 6.95
N ASN A 154 -22.15 -22.54 7.41
CA ASN A 154 -21.28 -22.63 8.59
C ASN A 154 -22.06 -22.65 9.92
N ARG A 155 -23.29 -22.13 9.94
CA ARG A 155 -24.18 -22.21 11.12
C ARG A 155 -24.79 -23.61 11.30
N ARG A 156 -25.03 -24.34 10.21
CA ARG A 156 -25.58 -25.72 10.25
C ARG A 156 -24.61 -26.79 10.75
N VAL A 157 -23.31 -26.50 10.79
CA VAL A 157 -22.26 -27.43 11.25
C VAL A 157 -21.99 -27.30 12.76
N ARG A 158 -22.54 -26.27 13.43
CA ARG A 158 -22.29 -25.97 14.87
C ARG A 158 -23.47 -26.25 15.80
N ASN A 159 -24.48 -27.01 15.38
CA ASN A 159 -25.59 -27.46 16.23
C ASN A 159 -25.63 -28.97 16.34
#